data_AF-A0AAU9FIR1-F1
#
_entry.id   AF-A0AAU9FIR1-F1
#
_cell.length_a   1.000
_cell.length_b   1.000
_cell.length_c   1.000
_cell.angle_alpha   90.00
_cell.angle_beta   90.00
_cell.angle_gamma   90.00
#
_symmetry.space_group_name_H-M   'P 1'
#
loop_
_entity.id
_entity.type
_entity.pdbx_description
1 polymer ?
#
loop_
_entity_poly.entity_id
_entity_poly.type
_entity_poly.pdbx_seq_one_letter_code
_entity_poly.pdbx_strand_id
1 'polypeptide(L)' 'MKYFALISILVLVLATLCLAPAEASFCPCNLKTEKTEVCGSNGVTYKNRCEFECTQRDYKKLGRILNIRNTGPC' A
#
# COMPACT_ATOMS: atom_id res chain seq x y z
N MET A 1 10.59 42.64 -10.16
CA MET A 1 10.09 41.75 -11.24
C MET A 1 10.63 40.31 -11.14
N LYS A 2 11.95 40.06 -11.08
CA LYS A 2 12.50 38.68 -10.99
C LYS A 2 12.08 37.90 -9.73
N TYR A 3 12.00 38.55 -8.57
CA TYR A 3 11.58 37.90 -7.32
C TYR A 3 10.12 37.44 -7.33
N PHE A 4 9.21 38.21 -7.94
CA PHE A 4 7.81 37.81 -8.08
C PHE A 4 7.65 36.57 -8.97
N ALA A 5 8.47 36.45 -10.02
CA ALA A 5 8.52 35.25 -10.86
C ALA A 5 9.09 34.03 -10.11
N LEU A 6 10.09 34.23 -9.25
CA LEU A 6 10.64 33.14 -8.43
C LEU A 6 9.64 32.66 -7.37
N ILE A 7 8.92 33.59 -6.73
CA ILE A 7 7.88 33.27 -5.74
C ILE A 7 6.71 32.54 -6.40
N SER A 8 6.27 32.96 -7.60
CA SER A 8 5.19 32.28 -8.31
C SER A 8 5.57 30.86 -8.74
N ILE A 9 6.81 30.65 -9.21
CA ILE A 9 7.32 29.32 -9.54
C ILE A 9 7.37 28.42 -8.30
N LEU A 10 7.85 28.95 -7.16
CA LEU A 10 7.90 28.19 -5.91
C LEU A 10 6.51 27.78 -5.43
N VAL A 11 5.52 28.69 -5.51
CA VAL A 11 4.13 28.40 -5.15
C VAL A 11 3.51 27.35 -6.06
N LEU A 12 3.78 27.41 -7.38
CA LEU A 12 3.31 26.41 -8.34
C LEU A 12 3.92 25.03 -8.05
N VAL A 13 5.22 24.96 -7.75
CA VAL A 13 5.90 23.71 -7.39
C VAL A 13 5.32 23.11 -6.11
N LEU A 14 5.12 23.93 -5.06
CA LEU A 14 4.52 23.49 -3.80
C LEU A 14 3.08 22.99 -3.98
N ALA A 15 2.29 23.65 -4.84
CA ALA A 15 0.93 23.22 -5.15
C ALA A 15 0.90 21.86 -5.88
N THR A 16 1.85 21.59 -6.78
CA THR A 16 1.93 20.30 -7.49
C THR A 16 2.34 19.13 -6.60
N LEU A 17 3.17 19.35 -5.56
CA LEU A 17 3.57 18.30 -4.62
C LEU A 17 2.41 17.81 -3.74
N CYS A 18 1.42 18.65 -3.45
CA CYS A 18 0.28 18.30 -2.60
C CYS A 18 -0.79 17.44 -3.29
N LEU A 19 -0.74 17.27 -4.61
CA LEU A 19 -1.78 16.58 -5.38
C LEU A 19 -1.50 15.10 -5.64
N ALA A 20 -0.56 14.48 -4.91
CA ALA A 20 -0.36 13.05 -5.02
C ALA A 20 -1.65 12.32 -4.56
N PRO A 21 -2.32 11.58 -5.45
CA PRO A 21 -3.47 10.79 -5.03
C PRO A 21 -2.96 9.69 -4.10
N ALA A 22 -3.48 9.66 -2.88
CA ALA A 22 -3.38 8.48 -2.03
C ALA A 22 -4.24 7.40 -2.69
N GLU A 23 -3.62 6.52 -3.49
CA GLU A 23 -4.33 5.39 -4.08
C GLU A 23 -4.72 4.42 -2.96
N ALA A 24 -5.93 4.59 -2.43
CA ALA A 24 -6.53 3.63 -1.54
C ALA A 24 -6.77 2.33 -2.33
N SER A 25 -5.97 1.30 -2.05
CA SER A 25 -6.14 -0.02 -2.65
C SER A 25 -7.43 -0.64 -2.11
N PHE A 26 -8.52 -0.57 -2.90
CA PHE A 26 -9.78 -1.23 -2.54
C PHE A 26 -9.61 -2.75 -2.62
N CYS A 27 -9.67 -3.41 -1.47
CA CYS A 27 -9.60 -4.86 -1.39
C CYS A 27 -10.75 -5.42 -0.53
N PRO A 28 -11.85 -5.85 -1.16
CA PRO A 28 -12.98 -6.40 -0.42
C PRO A 28 -12.63 -7.79 0.12
N CYS A 29 -12.52 -7.92 1.44
CA CYS A 29 -12.35 -9.20 2.11
C CYS A 29 -13.53 -9.51 3.03
N ASN A 30 -14.18 -10.65 2.80
CA ASN A 30 -15.14 -11.22 3.73
C ASN A 30 -14.38 -11.88 4.89
N LEU A 31 -14.17 -11.14 5.98
CA LEU A 31 -13.48 -11.61 7.19
C LEU A 31 -14.15 -12.81 7.87
N LYS A 32 -15.40 -13.14 7.52
CA LYS A 32 -16.14 -14.24 8.14
C LYS A 32 -15.84 -15.62 7.55
N THR A 33 -15.42 -15.70 6.29
CA THR A 33 -15.33 -16.98 5.55
C THR A 33 -14.00 -17.70 5.74
N GLU A 34 -12.92 -16.96 6.00
CA GLU A 34 -11.59 -17.53 6.18
C GLU A 34 -11.02 -16.99 7.49
N LYS A 35 -10.82 -17.86 8.49
CA LYS A 35 -10.22 -17.52 9.80
C LYS A 35 -8.84 -18.13 9.99
N THR A 36 -8.30 -18.77 8.97
CA THR A 36 -6.99 -19.43 9.07
C THR A 36 -5.91 -18.39 8.86
N GLU A 37 -5.22 -18.03 9.94
CA GLU A 37 -4.08 -17.11 9.89
C GLU A 37 -2.96 -17.64 8.99
N VAL A 38 -2.17 -16.74 8.41
CA VAL A 38 -1.02 -17.09 7.56
C VAL A 38 0.16 -16.18 7.84
N CYS A 39 1.37 -16.72 7.80
CA CYS A 39 2.60 -15.95 7.91
C CYS A 39 3.08 -15.55 6.52
N GLY A 40 3.30 -14.25 6.29
CA GLY A 40 3.95 -13.76 5.08
C GLY A 40 5.47 -13.94 5.12
N SER A 41 6.11 -13.92 3.95
CA SER A 41 7.57 -13.94 3.80
C SER A 41 8.24 -12.67 4.35
N ASN A 42 7.44 -11.65 4.65
CA ASN A 42 7.84 -10.43 5.36
C ASN A 42 7.78 -10.56 6.89
N GLY A 43 7.42 -11.73 7.43
CA GLY A 43 7.31 -11.95 8.87
C GLY A 43 6.04 -11.36 9.52
N VAL A 44 5.04 -10.98 8.71
CA VAL A 44 3.76 -10.48 9.21
C VAL A 44 2.73 -11.60 9.23
N THR A 45 2.04 -11.76 10.35
CA THR A 45 0.85 -12.62 10.47
C THR A 45 -0.37 -11.89 9.93
N TYR A 46 -1.08 -12.52 9.00
CA TYR A 46 -2.33 -12.05 8.44
C TYR A 46 -3.48 -12.85 9.04
N LYS A 47 -4.58 -12.19 9.41
CA LYS A 47 -5.74 -12.81 10.07
C LYS A 47 -6.37 -13.89 9.21
N ASN A 48 -6.25 -13.75 7.89
CA ASN A 48 -6.60 -14.77 6.93
C ASN A 48 -5.89 -14.61 5.60
N ARG A 49 -6.10 -15.60 4.73
CA ARG A 49 -5.59 -15.62 3.37
C ARG A 49 -6.02 -14.40 2.55
N CYS A 50 -7.26 -13.93 2.71
CA CYS A 50 -7.75 -12.78 1.95
C CYS A 50 -6.97 -11.49 2.28
N GLU A 51 -6.73 -11.22 3.58
CA GLU A 51 -5.94 -10.09 4.03
C GLU A 51 -4.49 -10.16 3.52
N PHE A 52 -3.91 -11.36 3.52
CA PHE A 52 -2.61 -11.62 2.90
C PHE A 52 -2.62 -11.26 1.40
N GLU A 53 -3.62 -11.72 0.65
CA GLU A 53 -3.72 -11.49 -0.78
C GLU A 53 -3.94 -10.02 -1.15
N CYS A 54 -4.67 -9.25 -0.31
CA CYS A 54 -4.75 -7.81 -0.46
C CYS A 54 -3.37 -7.17 -0.42
N THR A 55 -2.61 -7.49 0.62
CA THR A 55 -1.26 -6.94 0.78
C THR A 55 -0.34 -7.43 -0.34
N GLN A 56 -0.50 -8.67 -0.78
CA GLN A 56 0.26 -9.24 -1.89
C GLN A 56 0.02 -8.46 -3.20
N ARG A 57 -1.21 -8.02 -3.49
CA ARG A 57 -1.50 -7.18 -4.66
C ARG A 57 -0.78 -5.84 -4.58
N ASP A 58 -0.71 -5.24 -3.40
CA ASP A 58 0.01 -3.97 -3.21
C ASP A 58 1.51 -4.15 -3.38
N TYR A 59 2.09 -5.26 -2.89
CA TYR A 59 3.47 -5.63 -3.18
C TYR A 59 3.71 -5.78 -4.69
N LYS A 60 2.79 -6.45 -5.40
CA LYS A 60 2.88 -6.64 -6.85
C LYS A 60 2.86 -5.32 -7.63
N LYS A 61 2.02 -4.35 -7.24
CA LYS A 61 1.99 -2.99 -7.83
C LYS A 61 3.34 -2.28 -7.68
N LEU A 62 4.07 -2.56 -6.61
CA LEU A 62 5.39 -2.02 -6.33
C LEU A 62 6.54 -2.85 -6.94
N GLY A 63 6.25 -3.89 -7.73
CA GLY A 63 7.26 -4.80 -8.28
C GLY A 63 7.94 -5.68 -7.21
N ARG A 64 7.32 -5.86 -6.05
CA ARG A 64 7.81 -6.69 -4.95
C ARG A 64 7.06 -8.02 -4.91
N ILE A 65 7.70 -9.02 -4.33
CA ILE A 65 7.14 -10.36 -4.15
C ILE A 65 6.84 -10.57 -2.66
N LEU A 66 5.62 -10.98 -2.36
CA LEU A 66 5.20 -11.42 -1.03
C LEU A 66 4.62 -12.83 -1.17
N ASN A 67 5.22 -13.80 -0.48
CA ASN A 67 4.78 -15.19 -0.50
C ASN A 67 4.28 -15.60 0.89
N ILE A 68 3.51 -16.67 0.97
CA ILE A 68 3.24 -17.30 2.26
C ILE A 68 4.48 -18.07 2.70
N ARG A 69 4.92 -17.82 3.92
CA ARG A 69 6.01 -18.54 4.58
C ARG A 69 5.53 -19.85 5.20
N ASN A 70 4.46 -19.79 5.97
CA ASN A 70 3.79 -20.96 6.56
C ASN A 70 2.29 -20.67 6.78
N THR A 71 1.52 -21.74 6.99
CA THR A 71 0.14 -21.64 7.48
C THR A 71 0.15 -21.49 9.00
N GLY A 72 -0.68 -20.61 9.55
CA GLY A 72 -0.63 -20.18 10.94
C GLY A 72 0.17 -18.88 11.12
N PRO A 73 0.39 -18.45 12.37
CA PRO A 73 1.14 -17.25 12.66
C PRO A 73 2.64 -17.39 12.34
N CYS A 74 3.29 -16.26 12.08
CA CYS A 74 4.74 -16.11 12.25
C CYS A 74 5.08 -16.19 13.75
#